data_AF-A0A7X9WV95-F1
#
_entry.id   AF-A0A7X9WV95-F1
#
_cell.length_a   1.000
_cell.length_b   1.000
_cell.length_c   1.000
_cell.angle_alpha   90.00
_cell.angle_beta   90.00
_cell.angle_gamma   90.00
#
_symmetry.space_group_name_H-M   'P 1'
#
loop_
_entity.id
_entity.type
_entity.pdbx_description
1 polymer ?
#
loop_
_entity_poly.entity_id
_entity_poly.type
_entity_poly.pdbx_seq_one_letter_code
_entity_poly.pdbx_strand_id
1 'polypeptide(L)'
;MAASLSIDERHEHFAYCVQLFGGTTAFSRRLGIDERAIRRFLNGERPVSAGLLEDTAKALRLLITEATTAEAQIAATLRVAPTDPA
;
A
#
# COMPACT_ATOMS: atom_id res chain seq x y z
N MET A 1 11.86 12.38 16.56
CA MET A 1 11.67 11.38 17.63
C MET A 1 10.39 10.64 17.31
N ALA A 2 10.46 9.43 16.74
CA ALA A 2 9.26 8.67 16.43
C ALA A 2 8.70 8.12 17.75
N ALA A 3 7.48 8.52 18.09
CA ALA A 3 6.78 7.92 19.23
C ALA A 3 6.69 6.41 19.02
N SER A 4 6.92 5.64 20.09
CA SER A 4 6.70 4.19 20.02
C SER A 4 5.20 3.96 19.90
N LEU A 5 4.75 3.55 18.72
CA LEU A 5 3.36 3.17 18.49
C LEU A 5 3.02 1.99 19.42
N SER A 6 1.93 2.14 20.17
CA SER A 6 1.28 1.09 20.93
C SER A 6 0.88 -0.07 20.01
N ILE A 7 0.59 -1.23 20.60
CA ILE A 7 0.20 -2.43 19.85
C ILE A 7 -1.07 -2.17 19.03
N ASP A 8 -2.04 -1.45 19.61
CA ASP A 8 -3.30 -1.11 18.96
C ASP A 8 -3.08 -0.13 17.80
N GLU A 9 -2.26 0.91 17.99
CA GLU A 9 -1.93 1.86 16.90
C GLU A 9 -1.21 1.17 15.73
N ARG A 10 -0.31 0.22 16.01
CA ARG A 10 0.35 -0.58 14.96
C ARG A 10 -0.66 -1.41 14.17
N HIS A 11 -1.64 -1.97 14.86
CA HIS A 11 -2.68 -2.79 14.28
C HIS A 11 -3.62 -1.95 13.39
N GLU A 12 -4.06 -0.79 13.89
CA GLU A 12 -4.87 0.17 13.14
C GLU A 12 -4.13 0.67 11.90
N HIS A 13 -2.86 1.07 12.03
CA HIS A 13 -2.05 1.49 10.89
C HIS A 13 -1.88 0.38 9.85
N PHE A 14 -1.65 -0.85 10.30
CA PHE A 14 -1.55 -1.99 9.40
C PHE A 14 -2.88 -2.25 8.67
N ALA A 15 -4.00 -2.23 9.39
CA ALA A 15 -5.34 -2.39 8.81
C ALA A 15 -5.65 -1.31 7.77
N TYR A 16 -5.31 -0.06 8.07
CA TYR A 16 -5.45 1.05 7.13
C TYR A 16 -4.62 0.83 5.86
N CYS A 17 -3.36 0.41 5.99
CA CYS A 17 -2.51 0.11 4.83
C CYS A 17 -3.10 -1.01 3.97
N VAL A 18 -3.61 -2.08 4.59
CA VAL A 18 -4.26 -3.18 3.85
C VAL A 18 -5.43 -2.65 3.02
N GLN A 19 -6.26 -1.76 3.56
CA GLN A 19 -7.35 -1.14 2.80
C GLN A 19 -6.85 -0.24 1.67
N LEU A 20 -5.78 0.53 1.90
CA LEU A 20 -5.18 1.40 0.87
C LEU A 20 -4.70 0.61 -0.36
N PHE A 21 -4.22 -0.62 -0.16
CA PHE A 21 -3.86 -1.52 -1.27
C PHE A 21 -5.06 -2.17 -1.97
N GLY A 22 -6.29 -1.92 -1.53
CA GLY A 22 -7.51 -2.54 -2.07
C GLY A 22 -7.94 -3.81 -1.32
N GLY A 23 -7.54 -3.95 -0.06
CA GLY A 23 -7.92 -5.05 0.83
C GLY A 23 -6.95 -6.22 0.86
N THR A 24 -7.31 -7.25 1.62
CA THR A 24 -6.43 -8.38 1.98
C THR A 24 -5.83 -9.11 0.79
N THR A 25 -6.61 -9.38 -0.26
CA THR A 25 -6.15 -10.13 -1.44
C THR A 25 -5.12 -9.34 -2.24
N ALA A 26 -5.35 -8.05 -2.46
CA ALA A 26 -4.40 -7.20 -3.18
C ALA A 26 -3.10 -7.00 -2.37
N PHE A 27 -3.24 -6.79 -1.06
CA PHE A 27 -2.12 -6.69 -0.13
C PHE A 27 -1.26 -7.96 -0.10
N SER A 28 -1.90 -9.14 -0.04
CA SER A 28 -1.25 -10.45 -0.06
C SER A 28 -0.36 -10.63 -1.28
N ARG A 29 -0.87 -10.33 -2.47
CA ARG A 29 -0.11 -10.42 -3.72
C ARG A 29 1.07 -9.46 -3.74
N ARG A 30 0.93 -8.27 -3.14
CA ARG A 30 1.96 -7.24 -3.18
C ARG A 30 3.12 -7.52 -2.23
N LEU A 31 2.84 -8.00 -1.02
CA LEU A 31 3.87 -8.33 -0.03
C LEU A 31 4.35 -9.77 -0.12
N GLY A 32 3.70 -10.64 -0.91
CA GLY A 32 4.01 -12.07 -0.96
C GLY A 32 3.68 -12.80 0.35
N ILE A 33 2.76 -12.24 1.14
CA ILE A 33 2.32 -12.80 2.42
C ILE A 33 0.98 -13.49 2.22
N ASP A 34 0.85 -14.70 2.75
CA ASP A 34 -0.39 -15.46 2.70
C ASP A 34 -1.60 -14.68 3.27
N GLU A 35 -2.75 -14.74 2.58
CA GLU A 35 -3.95 -13.99 3.01
C GLU A 35 -4.44 -14.40 4.40
N ARG A 36 -4.29 -15.67 4.79
CA ARG A 36 -4.63 -16.12 6.13
C ARG A 36 -3.68 -15.50 7.15
N ALA A 37 -2.39 -15.38 6.83
CA ALA A 37 -1.44 -14.67 7.69
C ALA A 37 -1.85 -13.20 7.88
N ILE A 38 -2.26 -12.50 6.81
CA ILE A 38 -2.77 -11.12 6.90
C ILE A 38 -4.02 -11.04 7.78
N ARG A 39 -5.00 -11.93 7.58
CA ARG A 39 -6.20 -12.00 8.43
C ARG A 39 -5.85 -12.19 9.91
N ARG A 40 -4.87 -13.04 10.22
CA ARG A 40 -4.41 -13.23 11.60
C ARG A 40 -3.80 -11.97 12.20
N PHE A 41 -3.07 -11.19 11.41
CA PHE A 41 -2.58 -9.89 11.87
C PHE A 41 -3.74 -8.93 12.12
N LEU A 42 -4.73 -8.85 11.22
CA LEU A 42 -5.90 -7.95 11.30
C LEU A 42 -6.92 -8.30 12.38
N ASN A 43 -6.95 -9.56 12.83
CA ASN A 43 -7.82 -10.01 13.91
C ASN A 43 -7.14 -9.90 15.29
N GLY A 44 -5.89 -9.44 15.35
CA GLY A 44 -5.09 -9.46 16.58
C GLY A 44 -4.62 -10.84 17.02
N GLU A 45 -4.81 -11.89 16.21
CA GLU A 45 -4.33 -13.26 16.50
C GLU A 45 -2.80 -13.37 16.40
N ARG A 46 -2.15 -12.42 15.73
CA ARG A 46 -0.70 -12.26 15.69
C ARG A 46 -0.32 -10.79 15.84
N PRO A 47 0.75 -10.48 16.61
CA PRO A 47 1.22 -9.11 16.74
C PRO A 47 1.83 -8.62 15.41
N VAL A 48 1.57 -7.35 15.10
CA VAL A 48 2.19 -6.65 13.97
C VAL A 48 3.60 -6.23 14.36
N SER A 49 4.61 -6.85 13.75
CA SER A 49 6.01 -6.55 14.01
C SER A 49 6.46 -5.25 13.33
N ALA A 50 7.55 -4.65 13.83
CA ALA A 50 8.17 -3.50 13.16
C ALA A 50 8.62 -3.83 11.73
N GLY A 51 9.21 -5.01 11.51
CA GLY A 51 9.63 -5.45 10.18
C GLY A 51 8.47 -5.57 9.20
N LEU A 52 7.30 -6.05 9.64
CA LEU A 52 6.10 -6.09 8.79
C LEU A 52 5.65 -4.69 8.37
N LEU A 53 5.72 -3.70 9.28
CA LEU A 53 5.41 -2.30 8.96
C LEU A 53 6.45 -1.68 8.03
N GLU A 54 7.74 -2.02 8.18
CA GLU A 54 8.79 -1.57 7.29
C GLU A 54 8.62 -2.12 5.86
N ASP A 55 8.26 -3.40 5.73
CA ASP A 55 7.98 -4.01 4.43
C ASP A 55 6.70 -3.45 3.80
N THR A 56 5.69 -3.18 4.63
CA THR A 56 4.49 -2.44 4.20
C THR A 56 4.86 -1.04 3.67
N ALA A 57 5.74 -0.31 4.36
CA ALA A 57 6.20 1.00 3.92
C ALA A 57 7.02 0.93 2.62
N LYS A 58 7.81 -0.12 2.41
CA LYS A 58 8.51 -0.35 1.12
C LYS A 58 7.51 -0.57 -0.01
N ALA A 59 6.51 -1.42 0.21
CA ALA A 59 5.46 -1.67 -0.78
C ALA A 59 4.69 -0.39 -1.14
N LEU A 60 4.41 0.47 -0.16
CA LEU A 60 3.73 1.75 -0.39
C LEU A 60 4.58 2.70 -1.24
N ARG A 61 5.88 2.80 -0.96
CA ARG A 61 6.80 3.60 -1.78
C ARG A 61 6.86 3.12 -3.23
N LEU A 62 6.81 1.80 -3.43
CA LEU A 62 6.75 1.22 -4.77
C LEU A 62 5.43 1.58 -5.48
N LEU A 63 4.29 1.46 -4.77
CA LEU A 63 2.98 1.86 -5.30
C LEU A 63 2.95 3.33 -5.72
N ILE A 64 3.49 4.23 -4.89
CA ILE A 64 3.61 5.66 -5.22
C ILE A 64 4.44 5.85 -6.49
N THR A 65 5.58 5.18 -6.59
CA THR A 65 6.46 5.28 -7.77
C THR A 65 5.77 4.82 -9.05
N GLU A 66 5.06 3.68 -8.99
CA GLU A 66 4.29 3.15 -10.11
C GLU A 66 3.15 4.10 -10.50
N ALA A 67 2.40 4.62 -9.52
CA ALA A 67 1.30 5.54 -9.74
C ALA A 67 1.78 6.86 -10.38
N THR A 68 2.86 7.45 -9.87
CA THR A 68 3.47 8.67 -10.44
C THR A 68 3.99 8.44 -11.86
N THR A 69 4.56 7.26 -12.13
CA THR A 69 5.02 6.91 -13.48
C THR A 69 3.85 6.80 -14.44
N ALA A 70 2.77 6.13 -14.03
CA ALA A 70 1.55 6.00 -14.82
C ALA A 70 0.90 7.37 -15.07
N GLU A 71 0.82 8.23 -14.06
CA GLU A 71 0.33 9.60 -14.19
C GLU A 71 1.15 10.40 -15.23
N ALA A 72 2.48 10.33 -15.16
CA ALA A 72 3.36 11.00 -16.12
C ALA A 72 3.14 10.51 -17.56
N GLN A 73 2.94 9.20 -17.76
CA GLN A 73 2.64 8.62 -19.07
C GLN A 73 1.29 9.10 -19.61
N ILE A 74 0.25 9.14 -18.76
CA ILE A 74 -1.07 9.68 -19.13
C ILE A 74 -0.95 11.16 -19.51
N ALA A 75 -0.26 11.96 -18.70
CA ALA A 75 -0.06 13.38 -18.97
C ALA A 75 0.72 13.63 -20.28
N ALA A 76 1.73 12.81 -20.58
CA ALA A 76 2.46 12.89 -21.85
C ALA A 76 1.54 12.55 -23.03
N THR A 77 0.71 11.52 -22.91
CA THR A 77 -0.25 11.12 -23.94
C THR A 77 -1.27 12.23 -24.22
N LEU A 78 -1.81 12.86 -23.17
CA LEU A 78 -2.80 13.94 -23.31
C LEU A 78 -2.21 15.21 -23.94
N ARG A 79 -0.92 15.51 -23.75
CA ARG A 79 -0.26 16.66 -24.41
C ARG A 79 0.00 16.43 -25.90
N VAL A 80 0.13 15.17 -26.32
CA VAL A 80 0.43 14.78 -27.70
C VAL A 80 -0.83 14.60 -28.54
N ALA A 81 -1.99 14.37 -27.91
CA ALA A 81 -3.27 14.33 -28.62
C ALA A 81 -3.48 15.67 -29.37
N PRO A 82 -3.73 15.64 -30.70
CA PRO A 82 -4.03 16.86 -31.43
C PRO A 82 -5.31 17.46 -30.82
N THR A 83 -5.27 18.75 -30.49
CA THR A 83 -6.50 19.55 -30.46
C THR A 83 -7.07 19.51 -31.87
N ASP A 84 -8.02 18.59 -32.10
CA ASP A 84 -8.82 18.55 -33.32
C ASP A 84 -9.48 19.92 -33.50
N PRO A 85 -9.17 20.67 -34.57
CA PRO A 85 -9.94 21.85 -34.91
C PRO A 85 -11.23 21.38 -35.61
N ALA A 86 -12.38 21.66 -34.99
CA ALA A 86 -13.69 21.60 -35.64
C ALA A 86 -13.88 22.78 -36.61
#